data_AF-A0A645B5K8-F1
#
_entry.id   AF-A0A645B5K8-F1
#
_cell.length_a   1.000
_cell.length_b   1.000
_cell.length_c   1.000
_cell.angle_alpha   90.00
_cell.angle_beta   90.00
_cell.angle_gamma   90.00
#
_symmetry.space_group_name_H-M   'P 1'
#
loop_
_entity.id
_entity.type
_entity.pdbx_description
1 polymer ?
#
loop_
_entity_poly.entity_id
_entity_poly.type
_entity_poly.pdbx_seq_one_letter_code
_entity_poly.pdbx_strand_id
1 'polypeptide(L)'
;MDAFITQDSYLNERRGQFAERNGAAAPFANQLDLSVNHDIRIYQANEKYHTLRLSFNIANFLNLLNKDWGVQQTTVLGNQQYQFLKVEQKPTAANNYTLRYSMNNNLPETFKDYLGNDSRWQMQFGIKYIF
;
A
#
# COMPACT_ATOMS: atom_id res chain seq x y z
N MET A 1 4.44 23.50 -6.58
CA MET A 1 4.29 23.54 -5.11
C MET A 1 2.83 23.76 -4.71
N ASP A 2 2.17 24.82 -5.18
CA ASP A 2 0.78 25.10 -4.79
C ASP A 2 -0.20 23.95 -5.09
N ALA A 3 -0.17 23.42 -6.32
CA ALA A 3 -0.98 22.26 -6.71
C ALA A 3 -0.73 21.01 -5.84
N PHE A 4 0.54 20.75 -5.49
CA PHE A 4 0.93 19.62 -4.63
C PHE A 4 0.41 19.76 -3.19
N ILE A 5 0.38 20.99 -2.66
CA ILE A 5 -0.15 21.26 -1.33
C ILE A 5 -1.69 21.16 -1.34
N THR A 6 -2.35 21.66 -2.39
CA THR A 6 -3.83 21.63 -2.47
C THR A 6 -4.38 20.22 -2.63
N GLN A 7 -3.69 19.31 -3.32
CA GLN A 7 -4.22 17.96 -3.56
C GLN A 7 -4.28 17.06 -2.31
N ASP A 8 -3.51 17.40 -1.26
CA ASP A 8 -3.46 16.64 -0.01
C ASP A 8 -4.16 17.43 1.10
N SER A 9 -5.19 16.85 1.70
CA SER A 9 -5.98 17.54 2.74
C SER A 9 -5.12 17.97 3.94
N TYR A 10 -4.19 17.12 4.37
CA TYR A 10 -3.31 17.38 5.49
C TYR A 10 -2.32 18.52 5.20
N LEU A 11 -1.72 18.54 4.01
CA LEU A 11 -0.83 19.63 3.61
C LEU A 11 -1.59 20.94 3.38
N ASN A 12 -2.80 20.86 2.81
CA ASN A 12 -3.63 22.03 2.54
C ASN A 12 -4.06 22.74 3.84
N GLU A 13 -4.47 21.98 4.86
CA GLU A 13 -4.82 22.51 6.18
C GLU A 13 -3.63 23.15 6.90
N ARG A 14 -2.39 22.74 6.57
CA ARG A 14 -1.15 23.24 7.19
C ARG A 14 -0.39 24.24 6.33
N ARG A 15 -1.07 24.89 5.38
CA ARG A 15 -0.47 25.97 4.59
C ARG A 15 0.09 27.07 5.50
N GLY A 16 1.37 27.39 5.31
CA GLY A 16 2.09 28.38 6.12
C GLY A 16 2.55 27.86 7.49
N GLN A 17 2.31 26.59 7.81
CA GLN A 17 2.75 25.94 9.03
C GLN A 17 3.79 24.84 8.74
N PHE A 18 4.38 24.29 9.79
CA PHE A 18 5.24 23.12 9.68
C PHE A 18 4.40 21.85 9.54
N ALA A 19 4.76 21.00 8.57
CA ALA A 19 4.24 19.64 8.50
C ALA A 19 4.84 18.81 9.65
N GLU A 20 3.98 18.19 10.43
CA GLU A 20 4.37 17.24 11.48
C GLU A 20 4.94 15.95 10.89
N ARG A 21 5.81 15.32 11.69
CA ARG A 21 6.36 14.00 11.38
C ARG A 21 5.24 12.97 11.39
N ASN A 22 5.10 12.22 10.29
CA ASN A 22 4.06 11.20 10.09
C ASN A 22 2.62 11.73 10.21
N GLY A 23 2.39 13.04 10.04
CA GLY A 23 1.04 13.61 10.19
C GLY A 23 0.11 13.33 8.99
N ALA A 24 0.67 13.04 7.81
CA ALA A 24 -0.09 12.55 6.66
C ALA A 24 -0.24 11.02 6.74
N ALA A 25 -1.46 10.52 6.58
CA ALA A 25 -1.76 9.10 6.52
C ALA A 25 -2.27 8.72 5.12
N ALA A 26 -1.83 7.57 4.61
CA ALA A 26 -2.35 7.06 3.35
C ALA A 26 -3.84 6.67 3.49
N PRO A 27 -4.63 6.77 2.42
CA PRO A 27 -6.04 6.33 2.43
C PRO A 27 -6.18 4.86 2.83
N PHE A 28 -7.30 4.53 3.48
CA PHE A 28 -7.59 3.16 3.88
C PHE A 28 -7.92 2.29 2.67
N ALA A 29 -7.30 1.10 2.58
CA ALA A 29 -7.59 0.11 1.56
C ALA A 29 -8.48 -1.00 2.12
N ASN A 30 -9.59 -1.29 1.43
CA ASN A 30 -10.49 -2.38 1.79
C ASN A 30 -10.13 -3.64 1.01
N GLN A 31 -9.74 -4.70 1.70
CA GLN A 31 -9.39 -5.99 1.10
C GLN A 31 -10.30 -7.09 1.65
N LEU A 32 -10.69 -8.01 0.77
CA LEU A 32 -11.47 -9.21 1.12
C LEU A 32 -10.80 -10.42 0.48
N ASP A 33 -10.56 -11.44 1.29
CA ASP A 33 -10.02 -12.72 0.83
C ASP A 33 -11.14 -13.77 0.79
N LEU A 34 -11.15 -14.60 -0.24
CA LEU A 34 -12.12 -15.67 -0.44
C LEU A 34 -11.43 -17.03 -0.33
N SER A 35 -11.97 -17.92 0.50
CA SER A 35 -11.53 -19.31 0.57
C SER A 35 -12.73 -20.25 0.44
N VAL A 36 -12.65 -21.17 -0.53
CA VAL A 36 -13.65 -22.20 -0.78
C VAL A 36 -12.98 -23.55 -0.68
N ASN A 37 -13.56 -24.44 0.13
CA ASN A 37 -13.09 -25.81 0.30
C ASN A 37 -14.24 -26.78 0.02
N HIS A 38 -13.96 -27.81 -0.77
CA HIS A 38 -14.93 -28.84 -1.10
C HIS A 38 -14.36 -30.23 -0.77
N ASP A 39 -15.10 -30.97 0.05
CA ASP A 39 -14.71 -32.29 0.53
C ASP A 39 -15.47 -33.37 -0.24
N ILE A 40 -14.71 -34.23 -0.92
CA ILE A 40 -15.23 -35.39 -1.63
C ILE A 40 -14.91 -36.63 -0.80
N ARG A 41 -15.95 -37.33 -0.35
CA ARG A 41 -15.82 -38.60 0.38
C ARG A 41 -15.63 -39.75 -0.60
N ILE A 42 -14.56 -40.52 -0.40
CA ILE A 42 -14.22 -41.71 -1.17
C ILE A 42 -14.47 -42.92 -0.28
N TYR A 43 -15.58 -43.62 -0.52
CA TYR A 43 -15.97 -44.79 0.26
C TYR A 43 -15.11 -46.01 -0.08
N GLN A 44 -14.68 -46.74 0.94
CA GLN A 44 -13.91 -47.97 0.84
C GLN A 44 -14.80 -49.19 1.11
N ALA A 45 -14.30 -50.38 0.73
CA ALA A 45 -15.01 -51.65 0.88
C ALA A 45 -15.34 -52.05 2.33
N ASN A 46 -14.70 -51.43 3.33
CA ASN A 46 -14.86 -51.72 4.76
C ASN A 46 -15.67 -50.63 5.49
N GLU A 47 -16.56 -49.92 4.79
CA GLU A 47 -17.38 -48.82 5.33
C GLU A 47 -16.56 -47.60 5.83
N LYS A 48 -15.24 -47.62 5.70
CA LYS A 48 -14.39 -46.44 5.92
C LYS A 48 -14.48 -45.52 4.71
N TYR A 49 -14.17 -44.25 4.90
CA TYR A 49 -14.03 -43.30 3.80
C TYR A 49 -12.76 -42.49 3.97
N HIS A 50 -12.10 -42.22 2.86
CA HIS A 50 -11.07 -41.19 2.76
C HIS A 50 -11.72 -39.88 2.30
N THR A 51 -11.07 -38.75 2.53
CA THR A 51 -11.54 -37.45 2.03
C THR A 51 -10.51 -36.85 1.09
N LEU A 52 -10.95 -36.53 -0.12
CA LEU A 52 -10.22 -35.67 -1.05
C LEU A 52 -10.77 -34.25 -0.92
N ARG A 53 -9.98 -33.35 -0.35
CA ARG A 53 -10.33 -31.93 -0.23
C ARG A 53 -9.72 -31.15 -1.39
N LEU A 54 -10.59 -30.44 -2.11
CA LEU A 54 -10.22 -29.43 -3.09
C LEU A 54 -10.30 -28.05 -2.42
N SER A 55 -9.27 -27.25 -2.57
CA SER A 55 -9.18 -25.91 -1.99
C SER A 55 -8.98 -24.88 -3.09
N PHE A 56 -9.70 -23.77 -2.99
CA PHE A 56 -9.59 -22.62 -3.88
C PHE A 56 -9.53 -21.35 -3.04
N ASN A 57 -8.38 -20.70 -3.02
CA ASN A 57 -8.12 -19.51 -2.23
C ASN A 57 -7.82 -18.33 -3.16
N ILE A 58 -8.49 -17.21 -2.95
CA ILE A 58 -8.29 -15.95 -3.66
C ILE A 58 -7.95 -14.87 -2.63
N ALA A 59 -6.71 -14.40 -2.63
CA ALA A 59 -6.34 -13.19 -1.91
C ALA A 59 -6.78 -11.95 -2.70
N ASN A 60 -7.25 -10.92 -2.01
CA ASN A 60 -7.74 -9.66 -2.57
C ASN A 60 -8.80 -9.87 -3.68
N PHE A 61 -9.86 -10.62 -3.35
CA PHE A 61 -10.98 -10.94 -4.24
C PHE A 61 -11.68 -9.70 -4.79
N LEU A 62 -11.75 -8.59 -4.05
CA LEU A 62 -12.31 -7.34 -4.57
C LEU A 62 -11.49 -6.80 -5.75
N ASN A 63 -10.16 -6.93 -5.70
CA ASN A 63 -9.28 -6.53 -6.80
C ASN A 63 -9.47 -7.40 -8.05
N LEU A 64 -9.80 -8.68 -7.87
CA LEU A 64 -10.17 -9.57 -8.98
C LEU A 64 -11.44 -9.08 -9.71
N LEU A 65 -12.40 -8.52 -8.97
CA LEU A 65 -13.65 -7.98 -9.54
C LEU A 65 -13.47 -6.59 -10.13
N ASN A 66 -12.67 -5.73 -9.50
CA ASN A 66 -12.35 -4.39 -9.97
C ASN A 66 -10.89 -4.04 -9.64
N LYS A 67 -10.10 -3.73 -10.67
CA LYS A 67 -8.67 -3.39 -10.56
C LYS A 67 -8.36 -2.24 -9.60
N ASP A 68 -9.32 -1.37 -9.32
CA ASP A 68 -9.16 -0.19 -8.46
C ASP A 68 -9.54 -0.47 -6.99
N TRP A 69 -10.06 -1.66 -6.68
CA TRP A 69 -10.42 -2.06 -5.31
C TRP A 69 -9.29 -2.83 -4.64
N GLY A 70 -9.16 -2.65 -3.33
CA GLY A 70 -8.11 -3.31 -2.54
C GLY A 70 -6.69 -2.87 -2.87
N VAL A 71 -6.52 -1.76 -3.59
CA VAL A 71 -5.23 -1.15 -3.91
C VAL A 71 -4.74 -0.35 -2.71
N GLN A 72 -3.61 -0.73 -2.16
CA GLN A 72 -2.95 0.03 -1.10
C GLN A 72 -2.19 1.20 -1.72
N GLN A 73 -2.10 2.31 -0.99
CA GLN A 73 -1.29 3.46 -1.40
C GLN A 73 -0.04 3.58 -0.55
N THR A 74 1.04 4.00 -1.19
CA THR A 74 2.32 4.30 -0.55
C THR A 74 2.75 5.72 -0.91
N THR A 75 3.66 6.27 -0.14
CA THR A 75 4.37 7.49 -0.50
C THR A 75 5.02 7.34 -1.88
N VAL A 76 4.87 8.34 -2.77
CA VAL A 76 5.56 8.42 -4.07
C VAL A 76 7.06 8.10 -4.01
N LEU A 77 7.77 8.54 -2.97
CA LEU A 77 9.21 8.28 -2.81
C LEU A 77 9.54 6.93 -2.16
N GLY A 78 8.53 6.15 -1.77
CA GLY A 78 8.70 4.85 -1.09
C GLY A 78 9.22 4.93 0.34
N ASN A 79 9.51 6.14 0.84
CA ASN A 79 10.00 6.40 2.18
C ASN A 79 8.98 7.24 2.96
N GLN A 80 8.77 6.90 4.22
CA GLN A 80 7.79 7.56 5.11
C GLN A 80 8.15 9.02 5.46
N GLN A 81 9.32 9.49 5.07
CA GLN A 81 9.78 10.85 5.36
C GLN A 81 9.99 11.63 4.07
N TYR A 82 9.10 12.60 3.85
CA TYR A 82 9.32 13.64 2.84
C TYR A 82 10.08 14.80 3.44
N GLN A 83 11.27 15.06 2.90
CA GLN A 83 12.01 16.27 3.19
C GLN A 83 11.79 17.27 2.04
N PHE A 84 10.82 18.17 2.23
CA PHE A 84 10.53 19.23 1.26
C PHE A 84 11.60 20.32 1.23
N LEU A 85 12.21 20.60 2.38
CA LEU A 85 13.25 21.61 2.55
C LEU A 85 14.56 20.97 2.98
N LYS A 86 15.61 21.19 2.19
CA LYS A 86 16.96 20.74 2.52
C LYS A 86 17.87 21.94 2.71
N VAL A 87 18.65 21.93 3.80
CA VAL A 87 19.72 22.89 4.01
C VAL A 87 20.90 22.47 3.16
N GLU A 88 21.27 23.28 2.17
CA GLU A 88 22.40 23.01 1.27
C GLU A 88 23.72 23.56 1.82
N GLN A 89 23.66 24.63 2.62
CA GLN A 89 24.86 25.24 3.18
C GLN A 89 24.56 25.88 4.53
N LYS A 90 25.40 25.55 5.53
CA LYS A 90 25.40 26.23 6.83
C LYS A 90 25.90 27.68 6.69
N PRO A 91 25.50 28.59 7.58
CA PRO A 91 26.03 29.95 7.62
C PRO A 91 27.56 29.95 7.70
N THR A 92 28.21 30.72 6.82
CA THR A 92 29.67 30.91 6.80
C THR A 92 30.00 32.38 6.53
N ALA A 93 31.18 32.84 6.93
CA ALA A 93 31.62 34.20 6.61
C ALA A 93 31.63 34.47 5.09
N ALA A 94 31.89 33.43 4.28
CA ALA A 94 31.88 33.50 2.82
C ALA A 94 30.47 33.70 2.20
N ASN A 95 29.39 33.45 2.93
CA ASN A 95 28.01 33.65 2.45
C ASN A 95 27.22 34.67 3.29
N ASN A 96 27.91 35.60 3.96
CA ASN A 96 27.31 36.60 4.86
C ASN A 96 26.39 35.98 5.93
N TYR A 97 26.73 34.80 6.44
CA TYR A 97 25.95 34.06 7.43
C TYR A 97 24.50 33.76 6.99
N THR A 98 24.23 33.75 5.69
CA THR A 98 22.90 33.40 5.17
C THR A 98 22.75 31.88 5.05
N LEU A 99 21.55 31.39 5.35
CA LEU A 99 21.23 29.97 5.22
C LEU A 99 20.70 29.71 3.82
N ARG A 100 21.31 28.76 3.10
CA ARG A 100 20.86 28.39 1.76
C ARG A 100 20.06 27.11 1.82
N TYR A 101 18.83 27.17 1.31
CA TYR A 101 17.93 26.04 1.23
C TYR A 101 17.64 25.68 -0.22
N SER A 102 17.42 24.40 -0.48
CA SER A 102 16.80 23.91 -1.70
C SER A 102 15.44 23.32 -1.36
N MET A 103 14.51 23.46 -2.29
CA MET A 103 13.18 22.88 -2.20
C MET A 103 12.98 21.95 -3.39
N ASN A 104 12.55 20.72 -3.10
CA ASN A 104 12.26 19.75 -4.15
C ASN A 104 10.79 19.89 -4.58
N ASN A 105 10.56 20.36 -5.81
CA ASN A 105 9.22 20.64 -6.35
C ASN A 105 8.75 19.59 -7.36
N ASN A 106 9.46 18.48 -7.53
CA ASN A 106 9.22 17.52 -8.61
C ASN A 106 8.22 16.41 -8.26
N LEU A 107 7.29 16.66 -7.32
CA LEU A 107 6.30 15.68 -6.91
C LEU A 107 4.90 16.15 -7.33
N PRO A 108 4.19 15.37 -8.17
CA PRO A 108 2.82 15.69 -8.56
C PRO A 108 1.79 15.35 -7.46
N GLU A 109 2.00 14.28 -6.68
CA GLU A 109 1.05 13.74 -5.70
C GLU A 109 1.76 13.26 -4.42
N THR A 110 1.05 13.22 -3.28
CA THR A 110 1.61 12.73 -1.99
C THR A 110 1.77 11.21 -2.00
N PHE A 111 0.74 10.52 -2.48
CA PHE A 111 0.64 9.06 -2.50
C PHE A 111 0.56 8.55 -3.93
N LYS A 112 0.94 7.29 -4.12
CA LYS A 112 0.75 6.52 -5.35
C LYS A 112 0.32 5.11 -5.00
N ASP A 113 -0.23 4.42 -5.98
CA ASP A 113 -0.56 3.00 -5.81
C ASP A 113 0.69 2.17 -5.51
N TYR A 114 0.57 1.34 -4.48
CA TYR A 114 1.58 0.36 -4.13
C TYR A 114 1.43 -0.84 -5.06
N LEU A 115 2.38 -1.02 -5.97
CA LEU A 115 2.31 -2.06 -7.01
C LEU A 115 2.75 -3.46 -6.53
N GLY A 116 2.86 -3.67 -5.22
CA GLY A 116 3.24 -4.95 -4.61
C GLY A 116 2.15 -6.01 -4.65
N ASN A 117 2.46 -7.20 -4.14
CA ASN A 117 1.53 -8.33 -4.10
C ASN A 117 0.25 -8.01 -3.33
N ASP A 118 0.35 -7.20 -2.27
CA ASP A 118 -0.78 -6.87 -1.40
C ASP A 118 -1.89 -6.10 -2.14
N SER A 119 -1.56 -5.35 -3.19
CA SER A 119 -2.55 -4.61 -4.00
C SER A 119 -3.08 -5.41 -5.19
N ARG A 120 -2.69 -6.67 -5.35
CA ARG A 120 -3.05 -7.51 -6.48
C ARG A 120 -3.79 -8.74 -6.00
N TRP A 121 -4.70 -9.25 -6.82
CA TRP A 121 -5.31 -10.54 -6.55
C TRP A 121 -4.33 -11.68 -6.81
N GLN A 122 -4.44 -12.74 -6.00
CA GLN A 122 -3.70 -13.98 -6.18
C GLN A 122 -4.61 -15.17 -5.96
N MET A 123 -4.49 -16.19 -6.82
CA MET A 123 -5.27 -17.42 -6.69
C MET A 123 -4.38 -18.62 -6.47
N GLN A 124 -4.78 -19.49 -5.53
CA GLN A 124 -4.13 -20.75 -5.24
C GLN A 124 -5.14 -21.89 -5.24
N PHE A 125 -4.78 -22.96 -5.96
CA PHE A 125 -5.50 -24.23 -5.95
C PHE A 125 -4.75 -25.24 -5.07
N GLY A 126 -5.48 -26.00 -4.27
CA GLY A 126 -4.93 -27.00 -3.37
C GLY A 126 -5.69 -28.32 -3.49
N ILE A 127 -4.95 -29.42 -3.33
CA ILE A 127 -5.52 -30.77 -3.20
C ILE A 127 -4.93 -31.37 -1.93
N LYS A 128 -5.78 -31.88 -1.04
CA LYS A 128 -5.37 -32.57 0.18
C LYS A 128 -6.09 -33.90 0.31
N TYR A 129 -5.32 -34.95 0.55
CA TYR A 129 -5.83 -36.28 0.85
C TYR A 129 -5.83 -36.53 2.36
N ILE A 130 -6.92 -37.08 2.87
CA ILE A 130 -7.13 -37.37 4.30
C ILE A 130 -7.53 -38.84 4.43
N PHE A 131 -6.74 -39.58 5.20
CA PHE A 131 -6.92 -41.01 5.51
C PHE A 131 -8.00 -41.23 6.58
#